data_AF-A0A3D5FUP3-F1
#
_entry.id   AF-A0A3D5FUP3-F1
#
_cell.length_a   1.000
_cell.length_b   1.000
_cell.length_c   1.000
_cell.angle_alpha   90.00
_cell.angle_beta   90.00
_cell.angle_gamma   90.00
#
_symmetry.space_group_name_H-M   'P 1'
#
loop_
_entity.id
_entity.type
_entity.pdbx_description
1 polymer ?
#
loop_
_entity_poly.entity_id
_entity_poly.type
_entity_poly.pdbx_seq_one_letter_code
_entity_poly.pdbx_strand_id
1 'polypeptide(L)' 'SRQVADEVRSYFGGKVYKTSISRNVRLAEAPGHGQPIVLYDIVSPGAQNYMSLAGEIIQHG' A
#
# COMPACT_ATOMS: atom_id res chain seq x y z
N SER A 1 -11.83 12.10 3.19
CA SER A 1 -10.38 11.91 2.98
C SER A 1 -9.96 11.69 1.51
N ARG A 2 -10.87 11.49 0.53
CA ARG A 2 -10.49 11.40 -0.91
C ARG A 2 -9.89 12.70 -1.47
N GLN A 3 -10.45 13.87 -1.09
CA GLN A 3 -9.95 15.17 -1.56
C GLN A 3 -8.45 15.39 -1.31
N VAL A 4 -7.95 15.02 -0.12
CA VAL A 4 -6.52 15.14 0.20
C VAL A 4 -5.68 14.22 -0.66
N ALA A 5 -6.14 12.99 -0.93
CA ALA A 5 -5.42 12.06 -1.78
C ALA A 5 -5.36 12.54 -3.25
N ASP A 6 -6.44 13.16 -3.74
CA ASP A 6 -6.51 13.70 -5.09
C ASP A 6 -5.67 14.98 -5.23
N GLU A 7 -5.62 15.83 -4.21
CA GLU A 7 -4.75 17.00 -4.14
C GLU A 7 -3.26 16.62 -4.11
N VAL A 8 -2.89 15.62 -3.30
CA VAL A 8 -1.52 15.06 -3.27
C VAL A 8 -1.14 14.50 -4.64
N ARG A 9 -2.04 13.76 -5.30
CA ARG A 9 -1.77 13.26 -6.66
C ARG A 9 -1.61 14.38 -7.68
N SER A 10 -2.44 15.42 -7.60
CA SER A 10 -2.34 16.59 -8.48
C SER A 10 -1.03 17.36 -8.26
N TYR A 11 -0.62 17.55 -7.01
CA TYR A 11 0.56 18.32 -6.64
C TYR A 11 1.87 17.59 -6.94
N PHE A 12 1.98 16.32 -6.54
CA PHE A 12 3.20 15.53 -6.69
C PHE A 12 3.28 14.77 -8.03
N GLY A 13 2.16 14.70 -8.77
CA GLY A 13 2.09 14.14 -10.12
C GLY A 13 2.69 12.74 -10.22
N GLY A 14 3.65 12.58 -11.15
CA GLY A 14 4.32 11.30 -11.41
C GLY A 14 5.23 10.78 -10.29
N LYS A 15 5.41 11.53 -9.19
CA LYS A 15 6.13 11.04 -8.00
C LYS A 15 5.25 10.23 -7.06
N VAL A 16 3.94 10.15 -7.33
CA VAL A 16 2.97 9.39 -6.52
C VAL A 16 2.58 8.13 -7.27
N TYR A 17 2.76 7.00 -6.61
CA TYR A 17 2.26 5.72 -7.12
C TYR A 17 0.73 5.70 -7.19
N LYS A 18 0.21 5.01 -8.20
CA LYS A 18 -1.23 4.78 -8.38
C LYS A 18 -1.77 3.86 -7.29
N THR A 19 -0.96 2.90 -6.85
CA THR A 19 -1.34 1.96 -5.81
C THR A 19 -1.54 2.67 -4.47
N SER A 20 -2.72 2.50 -3.89
CA SER A 20 -3.07 3.05 -2.58
C SER A 20 -3.04 1.95 -1.51
N ILE A 21 -2.27 2.15 -0.45
CA ILE A 21 -2.28 1.26 0.72
C ILE A 21 -3.38 1.73 1.69
N SER A 22 -4.49 0.99 1.73
CA SER A 22 -5.57 1.22 2.69
C SER A 22 -5.21 0.67 4.07
N ARG A 23 -5.73 1.31 5.13
CA ARG A 23 -5.60 0.78 6.49
C ARG A 23 -6.44 -0.48 6.64
N ASN A 24 -5.86 -1.56 7.16
CA ASN A 24 -6.59 -2.76 7.55
C ASN A 24 -6.05 -3.33 8.86
N VAL A 25 -6.91 -4.09 9.57
CA VAL A 25 -6.60 -4.66 10.89
C VAL A 25 -5.39 -5.58 10.82
N ARG A 26 -5.32 -6.50 9.84
CA ARG A 26 -4.20 -7.43 9.67
C ARG A 26 -2.84 -6.73 9.44
N LEU A 27 -2.83 -5.61 8.71
CA LEU A 27 -1.60 -4.82 8.51
C LEU A 27 -1.17 -4.09 9.77
N ALA A 28 -2.11 -3.68 10.63
CA ALA A 28 -1.80 -3.11 11.93
C ALA A 28 -1.32 -4.17 12.95
N GLU A 29 -1.81 -5.41 12.84
CA GLU A 29 -1.43 -6.54 13.70
C GLU A 29 -0.05 -7.12 13.32
N ALA A 30 0.27 -7.20 12.02
CA ALA A 30 1.50 -7.83 11.52
C ALA A 30 2.80 -7.36 12.22
N PRO A 31 3.04 -6.05 12.46
CA PRO A 31 4.19 -5.58 13.23
C PRO A 31 4.27 -6.13 14.66
N GLY A 32 3.12 -6.28 15.34
CA GLY A 32 3.04 -6.86 16.68
C GLY A 32 3.42 -8.35 16.72
N HIS A 33 3.20 -9.06 15.60
CA HIS A 33 3.62 -10.45 15.41
C HIS A 33 5.07 -10.58 14.91
N GLY A 34 5.76 -9.48 14.63
CA GLY A 34 7.13 -9.50 14.10
C GLY A 34 7.23 -10.11 12.70
N GLN A 35 6.13 -10.17 11.95
CA GLN A 35 6.07 -10.76 10.62
C GLN A 35 5.66 -9.71 9.58
N PRO A 36 6.25 -9.72 8.37
CA PRO A 36 5.75 -8.92 7.25
C PRO A 36 4.30 -9.29 6.91
N ILE A 37 3.50 -8.32 6.45
CA ILE A 37 2.07 -8.54 6.12
C ILE A 37 1.86 -9.68 5.11
N VAL A 38 2.80 -9.86 4.18
CA VAL A 38 2.77 -10.94 3.17
C VAL A 38 2.88 -12.31 3.82
N LEU A 39 3.69 -12.45 4.88
CA LEU A 39 3.87 -13.71 5.60
C LEU A 39 2.79 -13.90 6.68
N TYR A 40 2.31 -12.81 7.27
CA TYR A 40 1.26 -12.85 8.28
C TYR A 40 -0.10 -13.24 7.70
N ASP A 41 -0.51 -12.56 6.61
CA ASP A 41 -1.78 -12.83 5.94
C ASP A 41 -1.72 -12.36 4.47
N ILE A 42 -1.31 -13.27 3.59
CA ILE A 42 -1.16 -13.02 2.15
C ILE A 42 -2.49 -12.68 1.44
N VAL A 43 -3.62 -13.18 1.97
CA VAL A 43 -4.94 -12.93 1.36
C VAL A 43 -5.54 -11.61 1.83
N SER A 44 -4.96 -10.97 2.86
CA SER A 44 -5.43 -9.70 3.37
C SER A 44 -5.37 -8.57 2.33
N PRO A 45 -6.31 -7.59 2.38
CA PRO A 45 -6.26 -6.43 1.50
C PRO A 45 -4.95 -5.63 1.61
N GLY A 46 -4.35 -5.60 2.81
CA GLY A 46 -3.06 -4.95 3.05
C GLY A 46 -1.92 -5.63 2.27
N ALA A 47 -1.85 -6.96 2.30
CA ALA A 47 -0.86 -7.71 1.53
C ALA A 47 -1.03 -7.49 0.02
N GLN A 48 -2.27 -7.53 -0.48
CA GLN A 48 -2.57 -7.30 -1.90
C GLN A 48 -2.18 -5.89 -2.36
N ASN A 49 -2.44 -4.86 -1.55
CA ASN A 49 -2.00 -3.49 -1.83
C ASN A 49 -0.47 -3.39 -1.93
N TYR A 50 0.26 -4.02 -1.01
CA TYR A 50 1.73 -4.03 -1.04
C TYR A 50 2.29 -4.79 -2.25
N MET A 51 1.67 -5.91 -2.63
CA MET A 51 2.05 -6.65 -3.85
C MET A 51 1.82 -5.82 -5.11
N SER A 52 0.71 -5.10 -5.17
CA SER A 52 0.40 -4.21 -6.30
C SER A 52 1.41 -3.06 -6.38
N LEU A 53 1.80 -2.50 -5.23
CA LEU A 53 2.81 -1.44 -5.14
C LEU A 53 4.18 -1.97 -5.56
N ALA A 54 4.55 -3.17 -5.11
CA ALA A 54 5.81 -3.80 -5.53
C ALA A 54 5.85 -4.02 -7.05
N GLY A 55 4.75 -4.47 -7.64
CA GLY A 55 4.63 -4.61 -9.10
C GLY A 55 4.74 -3.27 -9.83
N GLU A 56 4.19 -2.19 -9.27
CA GLU A 56 4.31 -0.85 -9.81
C GLU A 56 5.75 -0.33 -9.72
N ILE A 57 6.44 -0.56 -8.60
CA ILE A 57 7.85 -0.22 -8.41
C ILE A 57 8.75 -0.98 -9.40
N ILE A 58 8.49 -2.26 -9.66
CA ILE A 58 9.29 -3.04 -10.62
C ILE A 58 9.08 -2.54 -12.06
N GLN A 59 7.87 -2.06 -12.39
CA GLN A 59 7.55 -1.57 -13.73
C GLN A 59 7.97 -0.11 -13.97
N HIS A 60 8.05 0.71 -12.92
CA HIS A 60 8.28 2.16 -13.01
C HIS A 60 9.48 2.67 -12.21
N GLY A 61 10.20 1.81 -11.49
CA GLY A 61 11.46 2.09 -10.79
C GLY A 61 12.67 1.88 -11.68
#